data_AF-A0A353PTR9-F1
#
_entry.id   AF-A0A353PTR9-F1
#
_cell.length_a   1.000
_cell.length_b   1.000
_cell.length_c   1.000
_cell.angle_alpha   90.00
_cell.angle_beta   90.00
_cell.angle_gamma   90.00
#
_symmetry.space_group_name_H-M   'P 1'
#
loop_
_entity.id
_entity.type
_entity.pdbx_description
1 polymer ?
#
loop_
_entity_poly.entity_id
_entity_poly.type
_entity_poly.pdbx_seq_one_letter_code
_entity_poly.pdbx_strand_id
1 'polypeptide(L)'
;MTLRSRNRLLHIFSYTSALLFVLSLALFVALFFRNQEPAHFFEISIAKNHFSLPFFQSSFFASILSLFILLLYLPLTGFFLLRNFEKTQAAELIYFTLFLTGIFLQSLRIFVPLFNLYEGYRSILILLSRTFFSGQLLSVLSLWFIPFYSLEDPLQQADKNALIIIVVAVILSFFMPINTQILEASFIYKIGFPQLFSVLKYSLISITAIALVIRGKEHYETKIFLFAFSYLLLIIGSIILGSADSYALCILGSLLLCIGNSFFLKTLHAYYLWK
;
A
#
# COMPACT_ATOMS: atom_id res chain seq x y z
N MET A 1 9.52 4.55 -21.42
CA MET A 1 8.16 5.10 -21.43
C MET A 1 8.28 6.59 -21.70
N THR A 2 7.45 7.17 -22.57
CA THR A 2 7.48 8.62 -22.80
C THR A 2 6.82 9.37 -21.63
N LEU A 3 7.22 10.62 -21.39
CA LEU A 3 6.64 11.48 -20.34
C LEU A 3 5.11 11.57 -20.47
N ARG A 4 4.62 11.71 -21.70
CA ARG A 4 3.19 11.74 -22.03
C ARG A 4 2.48 10.44 -21.65
N SER A 5 3.08 9.28 -21.94
CA SER A 5 2.50 7.98 -21.57
C SER A 5 2.39 7.82 -20.07
N ARG A 6 3.45 8.19 -19.33
CA ARG A 6 3.45 8.17 -17.87
C ARG A 6 2.34 9.04 -17.28
N ASN A 7 2.26 10.30 -17.70
CA ASN A 7 1.25 11.23 -17.17
C ASN A 7 -0.16 10.75 -17.50
N ARG A 8 -0.38 10.18 -18.69
CA ARG A 8 -1.66 9.55 -19.03
C ARG A 8 -2.01 8.40 -18.09
N LEU A 9 -1.06 7.52 -17.78
CA LEU A 9 -1.27 6.44 -16.81
C LEU A 9 -1.58 6.98 -15.41
N LEU A 10 -0.85 8.00 -14.97
CA LEU A 10 -1.10 8.67 -13.70
C LEU A 10 -2.48 9.32 -13.64
N HIS A 11 -2.92 10.00 -14.70
CA HIS A 11 -4.28 10.54 -14.79
C HIS A 11 -5.33 9.43 -14.67
N ILE A 12 -5.22 8.36 -15.46
CA ILE A 12 -6.14 7.21 -15.39
C ILE A 12 -6.16 6.64 -13.98
N PHE A 13 -5.00 6.44 -13.37
CA PHE A 13 -4.88 5.96 -11.99
C PHE A 13 -5.55 6.90 -10.97
N SER A 14 -5.31 8.21 -11.04
CA SER A 14 -5.91 9.19 -10.14
C SER A 14 -7.43 9.28 -10.30
N TYR A 15 -7.94 9.26 -11.52
CA TYR A 15 -9.39 9.31 -11.76
C TYR A 15 -10.09 8.01 -11.34
N THR A 16 -9.51 6.85 -11.63
CA THR A 16 -10.07 5.55 -11.21
C THR A 16 -10.08 5.39 -9.70
N SER A 17 -8.99 5.77 -9.02
CA SER A 17 -8.94 5.78 -7.55
C SER A 17 -9.91 6.80 -6.93
N ALA A 18 -10.08 7.98 -7.52
CA ALA A 18 -11.08 8.95 -7.08
C ALA A 18 -12.52 8.41 -7.24
N LEU A 19 -12.82 7.71 -8.33
CA LEU A 19 -14.12 7.09 -8.53
C LEU A 19 -14.39 6.01 -7.47
N LEU A 20 -13.41 5.13 -7.21
CA LEU A 20 -13.52 4.12 -6.15
C LEU A 20 -13.67 4.76 -4.77
N PHE A 21 -13.04 5.90 -4.51
CA PHE A 21 -13.23 6.66 -3.27
C PHE A 21 -14.66 7.23 -3.14
N VAL A 22 -15.24 7.76 -4.21
CA VAL A 22 -16.64 8.23 -4.16
C VAL A 22 -17.60 7.07 -3.90
N LEU A 23 -17.36 5.91 -4.53
CA LEU A 23 -18.13 4.70 -4.25
C LEU A 23 -17.95 4.24 -2.80
N SER A 24 -16.74 4.30 -2.25
CA SER A 24 -16.48 3.92 -0.85
C SER A 24 -17.19 4.81 0.14
N LEU A 25 -17.26 6.12 -0.15
CA LEU A 25 -17.97 7.09 0.66
C LEU A 25 -19.47 6.78 0.70
N ALA A 26 -20.08 6.54 -0.46
CA ALA A 26 -21.50 6.20 -0.54
C ALA A 26 -21.82 4.92 0.25
N LEU A 27 -20.93 3.93 0.23
CA LEU A 27 -21.09 2.69 0.98
C LEU A 27 -20.89 2.86 2.47
N PHE A 28 -19.90 3.63 2.89
CA PHE A 28 -19.69 3.94 4.30
C PHE A 28 -20.95 4.57 4.89
N VAL A 29 -21.53 5.53 4.18
CA VAL A 29 -22.78 6.18 4.57
C VAL A 29 -23.94 5.18 4.60
N ALA A 30 -24.10 4.36 3.56
CA ALA A 30 -25.17 3.36 3.50
C ALA A 30 -25.08 2.30 4.61
N LEU A 31 -23.87 1.77 4.89
CA LEU A 31 -23.63 0.78 5.94
C LEU A 31 -23.84 1.37 7.33
N PHE A 32 -23.42 2.63 7.55
CA PHE A 32 -23.64 3.35 8.80
C PHE A 32 -25.13 3.49 9.10
N PHE A 33 -25.96 3.83 8.11
CA PHE A 33 -27.42 3.92 8.29
C PHE A 33 -28.12 2.57 8.39
N ARG A 34 -27.57 1.51 7.77
CA ARG A 34 -28.17 0.17 7.81
C ARG A 34 -27.87 -0.58 9.12
N ASN A 35 -26.85 -0.15 9.88
CA ASN A 35 -26.42 -0.72 11.16
C ASN A 35 -26.25 -2.26 11.12
N GLN A 36 -25.87 -2.78 9.95
CA GLN A 36 -25.66 -4.22 9.74
C GLN A 36 -24.21 -4.55 10.06
N GLU A 37 -23.98 -4.99 11.30
CA GLU A 37 -22.78 -5.72 11.64
C GLU A 37 -22.97 -7.20 11.26
N PRO A 38 -22.16 -7.76 10.36
CA PRO A 38 -22.17 -9.20 10.10
C PRO A 38 -21.87 -10.00 11.38
N ALA A 39 -22.72 -10.97 11.68
CA ALA A 39 -22.75 -11.70 12.96
C ALA A 39 -21.47 -12.51 13.31
N HIS A 40 -20.56 -12.72 12.35
CA HIS A 40 -19.36 -13.57 12.52
C HIS A 40 -18.04 -12.89 12.10
N PHE A 41 -17.89 -11.58 12.34
CA PHE A 41 -16.78 -10.83 11.77
C PHE A 41 -15.38 -11.08 12.39
N PHE A 42 -15.29 -11.52 13.64
CA PHE A 42 -14.04 -11.50 14.40
C PHE A 42 -13.57 -12.89 14.81
N GLU A 43 -12.88 -13.61 13.91
CA GLU A 43 -12.11 -14.79 14.34
C GLU A 43 -10.66 -14.43 14.71
N ILE A 44 -10.04 -13.44 14.04
CA ILE A 44 -8.66 -13.02 14.31
C ILE A 44 -8.53 -11.49 14.24
N SER A 45 -8.31 -10.88 15.40
CA SER A 45 -7.92 -9.47 15.56
C SER A 45 -6.42 -9.39 15.88
N ILE A 46 -5.75 -8.39 15.30
CA ILE A 46 -4.34 -8.07 15.63
C ILE A 46 -4.26 -7.39 17.00
N ALA A 47 -5.29 -6.64 17.37
CA ALA A 47 -5.43 -5.96 18.65
C ALA A 47 -6.03 -6.86 19.75
N LYS A 48 -5.56 -8.11 19.89
CA LYS A 48 -5.98 -8.95 21.02
C LYS A 48 -5.44 -8.37 22.35
N ASN A 49 -6.35 -7.79 23.13
CA ASN A 49 -6.40 -7.71 24.59
C ASN A 49 -5.13 -7.33 25.37
N HIS A 50 -4.50 -6.19 25.09
CA HIS A 50 -3.58 -5.57 26.06
C HIS A 50 -4.12 -4.27 26.69
N PHE A 51 -5.04 -3.57 26.03
CA PHE A 51 -5.63 -2.34 26.53
C PHE A 51 -7.16 -2.41 26.50
N SER A 52 -7.79 -2.12 27.64
CA SER A 52 -9.25 -2.15 27.81
C SER A 52 -9.97 -0.94 27.22
N LEU A 53 -9.24 0.05 26.70
CA LEU A 53 -9.81 1.25 26.12
C LEU A 53 -10.47 0.96 24.75
N PRO A 54 -11.68 1.48 24.48
CA PRO A 54 -12.45 1.19 23.26
C PRO A 54 -11.71 1.57 21.97
N PHE A 55 -10.79 2.52 22.06
CA PHE A 55 -9.96 2.97 20.95
C PHE A 55 -8.96 1.92 20.42
N PHE A 56 -8.55 0.98 21.28
CA PHE A 56 -7.62 -0.12 20.95
C PHE A 56 -8.36 -1.42 20.65
N GLN A 57 -9.67 -1.47 20.85
CA GLN A 57 -10.47 -2.67 20.57
C GLN A 57 -10.71 -2.81 19.07
N SER A 58 -10.82 -4.07 18.64
CA SER A 58 -11.18 -4.41 17.27
C SER A 58 -12.61 -3.97 16.98
N SER A 59 -12.84 -3.26 15.87
CA SER A 59 -14.17 -2.85 15.44
C SER A 59 -14.34 -2.92 13.92
N PHE A 60 -15.55 -3.25 13.50
CA PHE A 60 -15.89 -3.42 12.09
C PHE A 60 -15.76 -2.08 11.36
N PHE A 61 -16.28 -1.02 11.98
CA PHE A 61 -16.18 0.34 11.49
C PHE A 61 -14.73 0.85 11.41
N ALA A 62 -13.83 0.48 12.34
CA ALA A 62 -12.41 0.83 12.18
C ALA A 62 -11.79 0.15 10.95
N SER A 63 -12.16 -1.11 10.69
CA SER A 63 -11.68 -1.82 9.49
C SER A 63 -12.16 -1.15 8.20
N ILE A 64 -13.42 -0.69 8.14
CA ILE A 64 -13.94 0.09 7.00
C ILE A 64 -13.27 1.48 6.92
N LEU A 65 -13.05 2.14 8.05
CA LEU A 65 -12.38 3.43 8.11
C LEU A 65 -10.94 3.34 7.58
N SER A 66 -10.22 2.26 7.87
CA SER A 66 -8.89 2.01 7.30
C SER A 66 -8.92 1.98 5.76
N LEU A 67 -9.94 1.33 5.19
CA LEU A 67 -10.17 1.24 3.75
C LEU A 67 -10.49 2.60 3.14
N PHE A 68 -11.33 3.37 3.82
CA PHE A 68 -11.67 4.73 3.41
C PHE A 68 -10.42 5.63 3.38
N ILE A 69 -9.56 5.56 4.41
CA ILE A 69 -8.31 6.33 4.45
C ILE A 69 -7.37 5.92 3.31
N LEU A 70 -7.19 4.63 3.05
CA LEU A 70 -6.36 4.16 1.93
C LEU A 70 -6.90 4.67 0.58
N LEU A 71 -8.22 4.60 0.37
CA LEU A 71 -8.85 5.09 -0.85
C LEU A 71 -8.82 6.60 -1.00
N LEU A 72 -8.82 7.36 0.10
CA LEU A 72 -8.63 8.82 0.08
C LEU A 72 -7.18 9.17 -0.25
N TYR A 73 -6.22 8.44 0.32
CA TYR A 73 -4.79 8.68 0.14
C TYR A 73 -4.35 8.56 -1.33
N LEU A 74 -4.89 7.58 -2.07
CA LEU A 74 -4.52 7.30 -3.46
C LEU A 74 -4.76 8.47 -4.45
N PRO A 75 -5.98 9.03 -4.59
CA PRO A 75 -6.22 10.14 -5.49
C PRO A 75 -5.52 11.42 -5.01
N LEU A 76 -5.46 11.68 -3.69
CA LEU A 76 -4.76 12.86 -3.16
C LEU A 76 -3.28 12.85 -3.54
N THR A 77 -2.60 11.72 -3.35
CA THR A 77 -1.19 11.57 -3.73
C THR A 77 -1.01 11.56 -5.25
N GLY A 78 -1.89 10.89 -5.99
CA GLY A 78 -1.85 10.87 -7.45
C GLY A 78 -2.00 12.26 -8.08
N PHE A 79 -2.98 13.06 -7.64
CA PHE A 79 -3.15 14.44 -8.11
C PHE A 79 -1.99 15.34 -7.67
N PHE A 80 -1.44 15.13 -6.47
CA PHE A 80 -0.25 15.84 -6.03
C PHE A 80 0.97 15.56 -6.92
N LEU A 81 1.18 14.30 -7.31
CA LEU A 81 2.24 13.91 -8.24
C LEU A 81 2.05 14.55 -9.62
N LEU A 82 0.82 14.51 -10.14
CA LEU A 82 0.49 15.13 -11.42
C LEU A 82 0.76 16.65 -11.41
N ARG A 83 0.42 17.34 -10.31
CA ARG A 83 0.62 18.80 -10.21
C ARG A 83 2.08 19.20 -10.08
N ASN A 84 2.87 18.49 -9.27
CA ASN A 84 4.23 18.92 -8.90
C ASN A 84 5.33 18.27 -9.75
N PHE A 85 5.09 17.08 -10.32
CA PHE A 85 6.10 16.29 -11.03
C PHE A 85 5.70 15.99 -12.48
N GLU A 86 4.76 16.76 -13.06
CA GLU A 86 4.28 16.57 -14.43
C GLU A 86 5.44 16.51 -15.43
N LYS A 87 6.45 17.37 -15.25
CA LYS A 87 7.58 17.56 -16.17
C LYS A 87 8.87 16.83 -15.75
N THR A 88 8.93 16.29 -14.53
CA THR A 88 10.15 15.67 -13.98
C THR A 88 10.25 14.22 -14.40
N GLN A 89 11.29 13.80 -15.12
CA GLN A 89 11.54 12.37 -15.40
C GLN A 89 12.53 11.80 -14.38
N ALA A 90 12.02 10.95 -13.48
CA ALA A 90 12.79 10.32 -12.41
C ALA A 90 12.37 8.86 -12.28
N ALA A 91 13.34 7.95 -12.14
CA ALA A 91 13.07 6.52 -11.96
C ALA A 91 12.35 6.25 -10.62
N GLU A 92 12.67 7.01 -9.58
CA GLU A 92 12.06 6.93 -8.25
C GLU A 92 10.57 7.28 -8.29
N LEU A 93 10.14 8.17 -9.19
CA LEU A 93 8.73 8.45 -9.41
C LEU A 93 8.00 7.22 -9.97
N ILE A 94 8.64 6.46 -10.88
CA ILE A 94 8.04 5.23 -11.42
C ILE A 94 7.85 4.22 -10.28
N TYR A 95 8.89 3.97 -9.48
CA TYR A 95 8.82 3.11 -8.30
C TYR A 95 7.79 3.57 -7.28
N PHE A 96 7.69 4.87 -7.03
CA PHE A 96 6.67 5.43 -6.15
C PHE A 96 5.26 5.27 -6.72
N THR A 97 5.06 5.39 -8.03
CA THR A 97 3.77 5.07 -8.65
C THR A 97 3.42 3.60 -8.54
N LEU A 98 4.40 2.69 -8.65
CA LEU A 98 4.20 1.26 -8.37
C LEU A 98 3.79 1.01 -6.91
N PHE A 99 4.41 1.71 -5.96
CA PHE A 99 4.00 1.67 -4.56
C PHE A 99 2.53 2.07 -4.39
N LEU A 100 2.09 3.16 -5.03
CA LEU A 100 0.68 3.58 -5.04
C LEU A 100 -0.22 2.54 -5.71
N THR A 101 0.21 1.89 -6.80
CA THR A 101 -0.56 0.79 -7.40
C THR A 101 -0.68 -0.41 -6.46
N GLY A 102 0.33 -0.69 -5.63
CA GLY A 102 0.27 -1.72 -4.60
C GLY A 102 -0.78 -1.40 -3.55
N ILE A 103 -0.84 -0.16 -3.09
CA ILE A 103 -1.90 0.31 -2.17
C ILE A 103 -3.29 0.25 -2.84
N PHE A 104 -3.38 0.59 -4.13
CA PHE A 104 -4.63 0.47 -4.89
C PHE A 104 -5.13 -0.98 -4.98
N LEU A 105 -4.25 -1.94 -5.25
CA LEU A 105 -4.63 -3.36 -5.25
C LEU A 105 -5.10 -3.82 -3.86
N GLN A 106 -4.49 -3.30 -2.79
CA GLN A 106 -4.93 -3.59 -1.43
C GLN A 106 -6.32 -3.01 -1.14
N SER A 107 -6.67 -1.84 -1.69
CA SER A 107 -7.97 -1.22 -1.44
C SER A 107 -9.13 -1.86 -2.21
N LEU A 108 -8.88 -2.69 -3.23
CA LEU A 108 -9.93 -3.42 -3.98
C LEU A 108 -10.78 -4.35 -3.09
N ARG A 109 -10.27 -4.75 -1.92
CA ARG A 109 -11.06 -5.49 -0.93
C ARG A 109 -12.31 -4.74 -0.45
N ILE A 110 -12.48 -3.47 -0.78
CA ILE A 110 -13.75 -2.75 -0.57
C ILE A 110 -14.94 -3.44 -1.26
N PHE A 111 -14.70 -4.20 -2.34
CA PHE A 111 -15.76 -4.96 -2.98
C PHE A 111 -16.40 -6.01 -2.05
N VAL A 112 -15.68 -6.45 -1.01
CA VAL A 112 -16.20 -7.41 -0.02
C VAL A 112 -17.38 -6.85 0.78
N PRO A 113 -17.25 -5.73 1.51
CA PRO A 113 -18.40 -5.09 2.15
C PRO A 113 -19.43 -4.57 1.13
N LEU A 114 -18.98 -4.11 -0.05
CA LEU A 114 -19.88 -3.54 -1.07
C LEU A 114 -20.93 -4.55 -1.54
N PHE A 115 -20.48 -5.77 -1.86
CA PHE A 115 -21.35 -6.81 -2.41
C PHE A 115 -21.76 -7.86 -1.37
N ASN A 116 -21.53 -7.60 -0.07
CA ASN A 116 -21.81 -8.54 1.02
C ASN A 116 -21.21 -9.94 0.76
N LEU A 117 -19.96 -10.02 0.28
CA LEU A 117 -19.36 -11.27 -0.20
C LEU A 117 -19.07 -12.29 0.92
N TYR A 118 -19.34 -11.93 2.18
CA TYR A 118 -19.08 -12.75 3.37
C TYR A 118 -19.73 -14.13 3.34
N GLU A 119 -20.92 -14.25 2.74
CA GLU A 119 -21.81 -15.40 2.94
C GLU A 119 -21.82 -16.43 1.81
N GLY A 120 -21.12 -16.23 0.68
CA GLY A 120 -21.27 -17.17 -0.44
C GLY A 120 -20.23 -17.18 -1.56
N TYR A 121 -19.57 -16.06 -1.86
CA TYR A 121 -18.74 -15.96 -3.08
C TYR A 121 -17.26 -16.25 -2.83
N ARG A 122 -16.96 -17.50 -2.46
CA ARG A 122 -15.59 -17.95 -2.12
C ARG A 122 -14.57 -17.67 -3.22
N SER A 123 -14.93 -17.86 -4.50
CA SER A 123 -14.01 -17.63 -5.63
C SER A 123 -13.61 -16.15 -5.77
N ILE A 124 -14.55 -15.23 -5.59
CA ILE A 124 -14.29 -13.78 -5.66
C ILE A 124 -13.45 -13.35 -4.47
N LEU A 125 -13.75 -13.85 -3.26
CA LEU A 125 -12.94 -13.60 -2.07
C LEU A 125 -11.50 -14.13 -2.19
N ILE A 126 -11.31 -15.32 -2.78
CA ILE A 126 -9.97 -15.85 -3.06
C ILE A 126 -9.22 -14.92 -4.03
N LEU A 127 -9.88 -14.47 -5.10
CA LEU A 127 -9.28 -13.52 -6.05
C LEU A 127 -8.90 -12.21 -5.35
N LEU A 128 -9.80 -11.63 -4.55
CA LEU A 128 -9.56 -10.40 -3.81
C LEU A 128 -8.41 -10.53 -2.80
N SER A 129 -8.34 -11.68 -2.12
CA SER A 129 -7.25 -12.00 -1.21
C SER A 129 -5.91 -12.06 -1.96
N ARG A 130 -5.85 -12.74 -3.11
CA ARG A 130 -4.65 -12.75 -3.97
C ARG A 130 -4.30 -11.34 -4.46
N THR A 131 -5.27 -10.55 -4.91
CA THR A 131 -4.98 -9.18 -5.33
C THR A 131 -4.42 -8.34 -4.17
N PHE A 132 -4.93 -8.52 -2.95
CA PHE A 132 -4.42 -7.86 -1.77
C PHE A 132 -2.96 -8.25 -1.48
N PHE A 133 -2.65 -9.55 -1.47
CA PHE A 133 -1.27 -10.02 -1.21
C PHE A 133 -0.30 -9.59 -2.31
N SER A 134 -0.73 -9.63 -3.57
CA SER A 134 0.05 -9.08 -4.68
C SER A 134 0.31 -7.58 -4.48
N GLY A 135 -0.68 -6.82 -4.00
CA GLY A 135 -0.55 -5.41 -3.68
C GLY A 135 0.44 -5.12 -2.54
N GLN A 136 0.46 -5.96 -1.50
CA GLN A 136 1.44 -5.85 -0.41
C GLN A 136 2.87 -6.13 -0.88
N LEU A 137 3.05 -7.20 -1.66
CA LEU A 137 4.35 -7.51 -2.25
C LEU A 137 4.80 -6.42 -3.22
N LEU A 138 3.88 -5.91 -4.04
CA LEU A 138 4.15 -4.84 -4.99
C LEU A 138 4.59 -3.56 -4.27
N SER A 139 3.92 -3.18 -3.17
CA SER A 139 4.34 -2.02 -2.38
C SER A 139 5.75 -2.18 -1.80
N VAL A 140 6.13 -3.37 -1.33
CA VAL A 140 7.47 -3.60 -0.77
C VAL A 140 8.54 -3.66 -1.86
N LEU A 141 8.28 -4.41 -2.94
CA LEU A 141 9.24 -4.59 -4.04
C LEU A 141 9.44 -3.32 -4.87
N SER A 142 8.42 -2.49 -5.02
CA SER A 142 8.50 -1.26 -5.80
C SER A 142 9.61 -0.33 -5.30
N LEU A 143 9.73 -0.15 -3.99
CA LEU A 143 10.73 0.71 -3.38
C LEU A 143 12.06 -0.02 -3.09
N TRP A 144 12.12 -1.35 -3.27
CA TRP A 144 13.33 -2.17 -3.09
C TRP A 144 14.46 -1.79 -4.04
N PHE A 145 14.11 -1.36 -5.27
CA PHE A 145 15.08 -1.01 -6.31
C PHE A 145 15.71 0.38 -6.16
N ILE A 146 15.17 1.24 -5.29
CA ILE A 146 15.67 2.61 -5.07
C ILE A 146 17.16 2.62 -4.68
N PRO A 147 17.62 1.85 -3.67
CA PRO A 147 19.03 1.83 -3.30
C PRO A 147 19.97 1.35 -4.41
N PHE A 148 19.51 0.48 -5.31
CA PHE A 148 20.37 -0.13 -6.34
C PHE A 148 20.49 0.70 -7.62
N TYR A 149 19.66 1.72 -7.81
CA TYR A 149 19.69 2.53 -9.02
C TYR A 149 20.79 3.59 -8.95
N SER A 150 21.74 3.54 -9.88
CA SER A 150 22.75 4.59 -10.04
C SER A 150 22.18 5.74 -10.87
N LEU A 151 22.74 6.94 -10.70
CA LEU A 151 22.29 8.15 -11.40
C LEU A 151 22.47 8.09 -12.92
N GLU A 152 23.32 7.17 -13.38
CA GLU A 152 23.70 7.01 -14.78
C GLU A 152 22.83 5.95 -15.48
N ASP A 153 21.99 5.23 -14.74
CA ASP A 153 21.17 4.17 -15.29
C ASP A 153 20.05 4.75 -16.16
N PRO A 154 19.93 4.33 -17.43
CA PRO A 154 18.94 4.89 -18.34
C PRO A 154 17.52 4.58 -17.85
N LEU A 155 16.62 5.56 -17.93
CA LEU A 155 15.18 5.44 -17.57
C LEU A 155 14.47 4.21 -18.18
N GLN A 156 14.97 3.69 -19.31
CA GLN A 156 14.45 2.48 -19.94
C GLN A 156 14.65 1.21 -19.09
N GLN A 157 15.66 1.17 -18.22
CA GLN A 157 15.86 0.06 -17.29
C GLN A 157 14.83 0.11 -16.15
N ALA A 158 14.45 1.31 -15.68
CA ALA A 158 13.41 1.47 -14.67
C ALA A 158 12.04 0.92 -15.12
N ASP A 159 11.65 1.13 -16.38
CA ASP A 159 10.40 0.57 -16.93
C ASP A 159 10.43 -0.97 -17.00
N LYS A 160 11.58 -1.55 -17.37
CA LYS A 160 11.74 -3.01 -17.41
C LYS A 160 11.67 -3.60 -16.01
N ASN A 161 12.36 -2.98 -15.05
CA ASN A 161 12.35 -3.39 -13.64
C ASN A 161 10.94 -3.27 -13.06
N ALA A 162 10.23 -2.19 -13.37
CA ALA A 162 8.82 -2.02 -12.99
C ALA A 162 7.94 -3.18 -13.44
N LEU A 163 8.08 -3.63 -14.69
CA LEU A 163 7.33 -4.78 -15.21
C LEU A 163 7.71 -6.07 -14.47
N ILE A 164 9.01 -6.31 -14.26
CA ILE A 164 9.50 -7.48 -13.51
C ILE A 164 8.92 -7.50 -12.08
N ILE A 165 8.92 -6.36 -11.40
CA ILE A 165 8.35 -6.22 -10.05
C ILE A 165 6.87 -6.61 -10.03
N ILE A 166 6.08 -6.12 -10.99
CA ILE A 166 4.66 -6.46 -11.11
C ILE A 166 4.49 -7.97 -11.30
N VAL A 167 5.23 -8.57 -12.25
CA VAL A 167 5.14 -9.99 -12.56
C VAL A 167 5.52 -10.84 -11.34
N VAL A 168 6.62 -10.53 -10.66
CA VAL A 168 7.08 -11.26 -9.47
C VAL A 168 6.05 -11.14 -8.34
N ALA A 169 5.52 -9.95 -8.06
CA ALA A 169 4.52 -9.75 -7.02
C ALA A 169 3.24 -10.57 -7.27
N VAL A 170 2.78 -10.60 -8.52
CA VAL A 170 1.61 -11.39 -8.94
C VAL A 170 1.88 -12.88 -8.83
N ILE A 171 2.99 -13.37 -9.39
CA ILE A 171 3.36 -14.79 -9.38
C ILE A 171 3.49 -15.31 -7.95
N LEU A 172 4.23 -14.60 -7.08
CA LEU A 172 4.38 -14.98 -5.67
C LEU A 172 3.04 -15.05 -4.96
N SER A 173 2.14 -14.11 -5.24
CA SER A 173 0.79 -14.14 -4.66
C SER A 173 -0.07 -15.29 -5.19
N PHE A 174 0.13 -15.75 -6.43
CA PHE A 174 -0.61 -16.89 -6.98
C PHE A 174 -0.17 -18.22 -6.36
N PHE A 175 1.12 -18.36 -6.06
CA PHE A 175 1.68 -19.55 -5.42
C PHE A 175 1.35 -19.66 -3.94
N MET A 176 0.99 -18.57 -3.27
CA MET A 176 0.63 -18.63 -1.85
C MET A 176 -0.72 -19.32 -1.65
N PRO A 177 -0.78 -20.40 -0.84
CA PRO A 177 -2.04 -21.04 -0.50
C PRO A 177 -2.88 -20.08 0.35
N ILE A 178 -4.20 -20.16 0.17
CA ILE A 178 -5.18 -19.34 0.90
C ILE A 178 -5.99 -20.27 1.80
N ASN A 179 -6.10 -19.91 3.08
CA ASN A 179 -6.97 -20.60 4.02
C ASN A 179 -8.38 -19.97 3.96
N THR A 180 -9.29 -20.64 3.28
CA THR A 180 -10.68 -20.17 3.11
C THR A 180 -11.56 -20.33 4.35
N GLN A 181 -11.05 -20.95 5.42
CA GLN A 181 -11.81 -21.16 6.65
C GLN A 181 -11.82 -19.90 7.53
N ILE A 182 -10.81 -19.03 7.38
CA ILE A 182 -10.60 -17.90 8.29
C ILE A 182 -10.66 -16.61 7.47
N LEU A 183 -11.65 -15.76 7.78
CA LEU A 183 -11.74 -14.40 7.28
C LEU A 183 -11.10 -13.44 8.30
N GLU A 184 -10.15 -12.62 7.84
CA GLU A 184 -9.50 -11.62 8.69
C GLU A 184 -10.34 -10.33 8.76
N ALA A 185 -10.13 -9.53 9.82
CA ALA A 185 -10.73 -8.21 9.97
C ALA A 185 -10.43 -7.25 8.79
N SER A 186 -9.37 -7.56 8.04
CA SER A 186 -8.99 -6.91 6.78
C SER A 186 -9.87 -7.29 5.58
N PHE A 187 -11.00 -7.98 5.77
CA PHE A 187 -11.98 -8.39 4.73
C PHE A 187 -11.46 -9.42 3.72
N ILE A 188 -10.41 -10.17 4.04
CA ILE A 188 -9.76 -11.12 3.14
C ILE A 188 -9.51 -12.45 3.84
N TYR A 189 -9.31 -13.50 3.07
CA TYR A 189 -8.90 -14.79 3.62
C TYR A 189 -7.44 -14.77 4.05
N LYS A 190 -7.19 -15.45 5.16
CA LYS A 190 -5.83 -15.61 5.71
C LYS A 190 -4.93 -16.38 4.74
N ILE A 191 -3.67 -15.96 4.61
CA ILE A 191 -2.62 -16.74 3.92
C ILE A 191 -2.41 -18.06 4.67
N GLY A 192 -2.23 -19.17 3.93
CA GLY A 192 -1.96 -20.49 4.49
C GLY A 192 -0.64 -20.58 5.26
N PHE A 193 0.40 -19.88 4.82
CA PHE A 193 1.71 -19.79 5.49
C PHE A 193 2.05 -18.35 5.93
N PRO A 194 1.36 -17.79 6.94
CA PRO A 194 1.47 -16.36 7.28
C PRO A 194 2.85 -15.99 7.81
N GLN A 195 3.53 -16.94 8.46
CA GLN A 195 4.89 -16.77 8.98
C GLN A 195 5.91 -16.65 7.84
N LEU A 196 5.88 -17.56 6.86
CA LEU A 196 6.78 -17.51 5.70
C LEU A 196 6.60 -16.20 4.91
N PHE A 197 5.35 -15.78 4.71
CA PHE A 197 5.05 -14.51 4.05
C PHE A 197 5.61 -13.32 4.84
N SER A 198 5.42 -13.32 6.16
CA SER A 198 5.94 -12.26 7.03
C SER A 198 7.47 -12.21 7.01
N VAL A 199 8.15 -13.36 7.05
CA VAL A 199 9.62 -13.44 6.97
C VAL A 199 10.12 -12.86 5.64
N LEU A 200 9.53 -13.27 4.52
CA LEU A 200 9.89 -12.75 3.19
C LEU A 200 9.67 -11.24 3.09
N LYS A 201 8.52 -10.76 3.59
CA LYS A 201 8.19 -9.33 3.58
C LYS A 201 9.18 -8.52 4.42
N TYR A 202 9.43 -8.92 5.65
CA TYR A 202 10.31 -8.19 6.56
C TYR A 202 11.78 -8.30 6.18
N SER A 203 12.23 -9.41 5.56
CA SER A 203 13.58 -9.52 5.02
C SER A 203 13.82 -8.53 3.88
N LEU A 204 12.89 -8.43 2.91
CA LEU A 204 12.96 -7.44 1.84
C LEU A 204 13.00 -6.02 2.40
N ILE A 205 12.16 -5.71 3.39
CA ILE A 205 12.15 -4.38 4.03
C ILE A 205 13.49 -4.06 4.69
N SER A 206 14.03 -5.03 5.44
CA SER A 206 15.28 -4.87 6.17
C SER A 206 16.46 -4.69 5.21
N ILE A 207 16.54 -5.52 4.16
CA ILE A 207 17.57 -5.43 3.12
C ILE A 207 17.54 -4.06 2.44
N THR A 208 16.35 -3.57 2.06
CA THR A 208 16.21 -2.25 1.42
C THR A 208 16.67 -1.12 2.34
N ALA A 209 16.24 -1.14 3.59
CA ALA A 209 16.59 -0.12 4.57
C ALA A 209 18.11 -0.10 4.84
N ILE A 210 18.72 -1.28 5.00
CA ILE A 210 20.16 -1.42 5.19
C ILE A 210 20.91 -0.93 3.94
N ALA A 211 20.48 -1.30 2.75
CA ALA A 211 21.10 -0.87 1.50
C ALA A 211 21.05 0.66 1.33
N LEU A 212 19.93 1.32 1.65
CA LEU A 212 19.83 2.78 1.63
C LEU A 212 20.76 3.44 2.66
N VAL A 213 20.90 2.85 3.85
CA VAL A 213 21.81 3.35 4.89
C VAL A 213 23.28 3.21 4.47
N ILE A 214 23.67 2.07 3.88
CA ILE A 214 25.03 1.85 3.36
C ILE A 214 25.33 2.89 2.28
N ARG A 215 24.44 3.04 1.30
CA ARG A 215 24.59 4.02 0.21
C ARG A 215 24.68 5.46 0.74
N GLY A 216 23.90 5.80 1.77
CA GLY A 216 23.97 7.11 2.41
C GLY A 216 25.32 7.39 3.06
N LYS A 217 25.98 6.36 3.61
CA LYS A 217 27.34 6.47 4.16
C LYS A 217 28.39 6.62 3.06
N GLU A 218 28.28 5.84 1.98
CA GLU A 218 29.25 5.86 0.88
C GLU A 218 29.30 7.22 0.16
N HIS A 219 28.14 7.85 -0.05
CA HIS A 219 28.06 9.14 -0.76
C HIS A 219 28.10 10.36 0.18
N TYR A 220 28.17 10.18 1.50
CA TYR A 220 28.11 11.26 2.51
C TYR A 220 26.90 12.21 2.35
N GLU A 221 25.79 11.71 1.79
CA GLU A 221 24.59 12.51 1.53
C GLU A 221 23.52 12.27 2.60
N THR A 222 23.27 13.28 3.44
CA THR A 222 22.21 13.26 4.47
C THR A 222 20.81 13.03 3.88
N LYS A 223 20.59 13.43 2.62
CA LYS A 223 19.33 13.23 1.88
C LYS A 223 19.00 11.74 1.67
N ILE A 224 20.01 10.87 1.51
CA ILE A 224 19.80 9.43 1.29
C ILE A 224 19.31 8.75 2.58
N PHE A 225 19.79 9.18 3.74
CA PHE A 225 19.26 8.70 5.02
C PHE A 225 17.79 9.08 5.20
N LEU A 226 17.40 10.27 4.73
CA LEU A 226 16.01 10.71 4.78
C LEU A 226 15.11 9.89 3.84
N PHE A 227 15.65 9.40 2.70
CA PHE A 227 14.97 8.40 1.87
C PHE A 227 14.76 7.08 2.59
N ALA A 228 15.77 6.56 3.31
CA ALA A 228 15.64 5.34 4.11
C ALA A 228 14.55 5.45 5.18
N PHE A 229 14.52 6.58 5.89
CA PHE A 229 13.50 6.87 6.89
C PHE A 229 12.10 6.98 6.26
N SER A 230 11.98 7.71 5.16
CA SER A 230 10.72 7.88 4.42
C SER A 230 10.19 6.54 3.91
N TYR A 231 11.08 5.68 3.40
CA TYR A 231 10.77 4.32 2.98
C TYR A 231 10.15 3.50 4.10
N LEU A 232 10.79 3.46 5.27
CA LEU A 232 10.28 2.72 6.43
C LEU A 232 8.91 3.24 6.86
N LEU A 233 8.73 4.56 6.96
CA LEU A 233 7.44 5.16 7.29
C LEU A 233 6.33 4.78 6.31
N LEU A 234 6.62 4.83 5.00
CA LEU A 234 5.66 4.47 3.95
C LEU A 234 5.26 3.00 4.03
N ILE A 235 6.25 2.09 4.12
CA ILE A 235 5.98 0.65 4.15
C ILE A 235 5.26 0.26 5.45
N ILE A 236 5.77 0.67 6.61
CA ILE A 236 5.16 0.35 7.91
C ILE A 236 3.75 0.93 7.98
N GLY A 237 3.57 2.18 7.56
CA GLY A 237 2.25 2.81 7.49
C GLY A 237 1.28 2.05 6.58
N SER A 238 1.73 1.61 5.40
CA SER A 238 0.92 0.81 4.47
C SER A 238 0.53 -0.56 5.04
N ILE A 239 1.45 -1.24 5.74
CA ILE A 239 1.18 -2.54 6.36
C ILE A 239 0.17 -2.39 7.50
N ILE A 240 0.39 -1.42 8.39
CA ILE A 240 -0.47 -1.18 9.55
C ILE A 240 -1.87 -0.80 9.09
N LEU A 241 -1.98 0.18 8.20
CA LEU A 241 -3.29 0.62 7.69
C LEU A 241 -3.95 -0.48 6.84
N GLY A 242 -3.14 -1.27 6.13
CA GLY A 242 -3.58 -2.45 5.40
C GLY A 242 -4.18 -3.53 6.27
N SER A 243 -3.89 -3.60 7.57
CA SER A 243 -4.49 -4.61 8.47
C SER A 243 -5.13 -3.98 9.72
N ALA A 244 -5.47 -2.69 9.66
CA ALA A 244 -5.98 -1.98 10.82
C ALA A 244 -7.41 -2.42 11.13
N ASP A 245 -7.59 -2.90 12.35
CA ASP A 245 -8.87 -3.34 12.90
C ASP A 245 -9.32 -2.49 14.10
N SER A 246 -8.49 -1.55 14.55
CA SER A 246 -8.77 -0.60 15.62
C SER A 246 -8.54 0.85 15.16
N TYR A 247 -9.21 1.80 15.82
CA TYR A 247 -9.06 3.22 15.52
C TYR A 247 -7.62 3.71 15.76
N ALA A 248 -6.95 3.16 16.77
CA ALA A 248 -5.54 3.42 17.05
C ALA A 248 -4.64 3.08 15.85
N LEU A 249 -4.79 1.87 15.30
CA LEU A 249 -4.00 1.44 14.15
C LEU A 249 -4.33 2.24 12.89
N CYS A 250 -5.59 2.65 12.71
CA CYS A 250 -5.98 3.53 11.61
C CYS A 250 -5.25 4.88 11.68
N ILE A 251 -5.28 5.52 12.85
CA ILE A 251 -4.62 6.82 13.05
C ILE A 251 -3.11 6.69 12.88
N LEU A 252 -2.49 5.71 13.54
CA LEU A 252 -1.06 5.48 13.46
C LEU A 252 -0.62 5.19 12.02
N GLY A 253 -1.29 4.27 11.33
CA GLY A 253 -0.99 3.93 9.93
C GLY A 253 -1.14 5.13 9.00
N SER A 254 -2.20 5.94 9.18
CA SER A 254 -2.43 7.15 8.39
C SER A 254 -1.34 8.20 8.60
N LEU A 255 -0.91 8.43 9.85
CA LEU A 255 0.14 9.39 10.17
C LEU A 255 1.48 8.96 9.56
N LEU A 256 1.86 7.69 9.72
CA LEU A 256 3.09 7.16 9.13
C LEU A 256 3.11 7.31 7.61
N LEU A 257 2.01 6.99 6.92
CA LEU A 257 1.89 7.14 5.47
C LEU A 257 1.99 8.61 5.04
N CYS A 258 1.28 9.52 5.70
CA CYS A 258 1.28 10.94 5.36
C CYS A 258 2.64 11.60 5.60
N ILE A 259 3.28 11.29 6.74
CA ILE A 259 4.61 11.81 7.09
C ILE A 259 5.66 11.23 6.15
N GLY A 260 5.66 9.91 5.92
CA GLY A 260 6.57 9.23 5.01
C GLY A 260 6.46 9.76 3.59
N ASN A 261 5.24 9.97 3.09
CA ASN A 261 4.98 10.55 1.77
C ASN A 261 5.51 11.98 1.66
N SER A 262 5.25 12.80 2.67
CA SER A 262 5.70 14.20 2.69
C SER A 262 7.23 14.29 2.66
N PHE A 263 7.92 13.48 3.45
CA PHE A 263 9.37 13.43 3.42
C PHE A 263 9.90 12.87 2.11
N PHE A 264 9.34 11.77 1.60
CA PHE A 264 9.76 11.16 0.34
C PHE A 264 9.68 12.17 -0.82
N LEU A 265 8.52 12.82 -0.99
CA LEU A 265 8.30 13.76 -2.09
C LEU A 265 9.09 15.06 -1.93
N LYS A 266 9.23 15.60 -0.72
CA LYS A 266 10.09 16.77 -0.47
C LYS A 266 11.55 16.49 -0.81
N THR A 267 12.05 15.32 -0.41
CA THR A 267 13.43 14.91 -0.69
C THR A 267 13.65 14.73 -2.18
N LEU A 268 12.72 14.06 -2.86
CA LEU A 268 12.75 13.89 -4.31
C LEU A 268 12.71 15.25 -5.03
N HIS A 269 11.81 16.15 -4.62
CA HIS A 269 11.73 17.49 -5.20
C HIS A 269 13.02 18.30 -5.02
N ALA A 270 13.58 18.31 -3.80
CA ALA A 270 14.84 18.99 -3.51
C ALA A 270 16.04 18.36 -4.22
N TYR A 271 16.00 17.06 -4.51
CA TYR A 271 17.04 16.36 -5.24
C TYR A 271 17.05 16.71 -6.73
N TYR A 272 15.87 16.86 -7.34
CA TYR A 272 15.72 17.11 -8.78
C TYR A 272 15.60 18.59 -9.17
N LEU A 273 15.29 19.52 -8.26
CA LEU A 273 15.29 20.96 -8.54
C LEU A 273 16.67 21.61 -8.51
N TRP A 274 17.63 20.99 -7.80
CA TRP A 274 18.97 21.54 -7.54
C TRP A 274 20.06 20.82 -8.35
N LYS A 275 19.66 20.09 -9.40
CA LYS A 275 20.52 19.58 -10.47
C LYS A 275 20.11 20.25 -11.76
#